data_AF-A0A1E4FZZ7-F1
#
_entry.id   AF-A0A1E4FZZ7-F1
#
_cell.length_a   1.000
_cell.length_b   1.000
_cell.length_c   1.000
_cell.angle_alpha   90.00
_cell.angle_beta   90.00
_cell.angle_gamma   90.00
#
_symmetry.space_group_name_H-M   'P 1'
#
loop_
_entity.id
_entity.type
_entity.pdbx_description
1 polymer ?
#
loop_
_entity_poly.entity_id
_entity_poly.type
_entity_poly.pdbx_seq_one_letter_code
_entity_poly.pdbx_strand_id
1 'polypeptide(L)'
;MFDFTRAGRGLAFILLCLCVLHPITARAQGLTAFERFVAEGKYEDANFYLANGYVTAANLDTSQLFYTVLMQRYFSDLQRNGRAVERLYNYLGALAPIDLNRRFACDGGECLLVNHLMYGTRPVEIAWFVARGLDLNKREPDIIPANVPLMLRFGTAYSLADINWLSTNGMVMGDEAYSIDELVTYRDSWLQDYSGELTLPTNYLNLGNQNFLDLLVVALASRTENSNRLEARRRDAMCSFIAYAASAYTPSFDYLDHVLTAIPEFRGGMIGQQDRDSQGVYQPFPSACVSLVQAMANSHARLNEVMDRFANAGDVGTASWLLSLMQARNQ
;
A
#
# COMPACT_ATOMS: atom_id res chain seq x y z
N MET A 1 -83.07 38.28 -2.74
CA MET A 1 -84.05 37.18 -2.84
C MET A 1 -83.63 36.32 -4.03
N PHE A 2 -83.51 35.00 -3.81
CA PHE A 2 -82.89 33.95 -4.65
C PHE A 2 -81.35 33.98 -4.68
N ASP A 3 -80.57 33.09 -4.06
CA ASP A 3 -80.64 31.66 -3.65
C ASP A 3 -79.84 30.72 -4.58
N PHE A 4 -79.16 29.78 -3.92
CA PHE A 4 -78.07 28.89 -4.32
C PHE A 4 -78.38 27.97 -5.52
N THR A 5 -77.36 27.66 -6.35
CA THR A 5 -76.86 26.29 -6.64
C THR A 5 -75.92 26.25 -7.87
N ARG A 6 -74.63 25.97 -7.63
CA ARG A 6 -73.76 25.02 -8.38
C ARG A 6 -72.29 25.26 -8.01
N ALA A 7 -71.87 24.66 -6.89
CA ALA A 7 -70.46 24.37 -6.62
C ALA A 7 -70.20 22.93 -7.07
N GLY A 8 -69.45 22.76 -8.15
CA GLY A 8 -69.15 21.47 -8.75
C GLY A 8 -67.67 21.33 -9.06
N ARG A 9 -66.98 20.54 -8.24
CA ARG A 9 -65.82 19.69 -8.56
C ARG A 9 -64.56 20.37 -9.12
N GLY A 10 -63.57 20.54 -8.24
CA GLY A 10 -62.20 20.85 -8.65
C GLY A 10 -61.23 21.01 -7.49
N LEU A 11 -61.15 20.04 -6.56
CA LEU A 11 -60.17 20.03 -5.47
C LEU A 11 -59.96 18.59 -4.99
N ALA A 12 -59.31 17.78 -5.82
CA ALA A 12 -58.94 16.40 -5.47
C ALA A 12 -57.72 15.92 -6.27
N PHE A 13 -56.69 16.73 -6.43
CA PHE A 13 -55.37 16.29 -6.90
C PHE A 13 -54.38 17.35 -6.44
N ILE A 14 -53.49 16.98 -5.51
CA ILE A 14 -52.37 17.72 -4.86
C ILE A 14 -52.52 17.59 -3.33
N LEU A 15 -52.48 16.35 -2.83
CA LEU A 15 -52.23 16.10 -1.40
C LEU A 15 -51.63 14.70 -1.15
N LEU A 16 -51.11 14.03 -2.19
CA LEU A 16 -50.59 12.66 -2.09
C LEU A 16 -49.08 12.52 -2.36
N CYS A 17 -48.31 13.63 -2.44
CA CYS A 17 -46.86 13.57 -2.68
C CYS A 17 -45.98 14.02 -1.50
N LEU A 18 -46.53 14.41 -0.35
CA LEU A 18 -45.74 14.92 0.79
C LEU A 18 -45.42 13.87 1.88
N CYS A 19 -46.10 12.72 1.89
CA CYS A 19 -45.83 11.66 2.88
C CYS A 19 -44.76 10.65 2.46
N VAL A 20 -44.29 10.67 1.20
CA VAL A 20 -43.28 9.72 0.70
C VAL A 20 -41.84 10.23 0.90
N LEU A 21 -41.66 11.54 1.14
CA LEU A 21 -40.34 12.15 1.34
C LEU A 21 -39.89 12.23 2.81
N HIS A 22 -40.81 12.20 3.78
CA HIS A 22 -40.51 12.26 5.21
C HIS A 22 -39.85 11.01 5.83
N PRO A 23 -40.18 9.76 5.45
CA PRO A 23 -39.51 8.60 6.04
C PRO A 23 -38.06 8.44 5.55
N ILE A 24 -37.73 8.99 4.38
CA ILE A 24 -36.39 8.88 3.79
C ILE A 24 -35.41 9.82 4.51
N THR A 25 -35.83 11.05 4.82
CA THR A 25 -34.99 12.04 5.53
C THR A 25 -34.79 11.70 7.00
N ALA A 26 -35.82 11.22 7.70
CA ALA A 26 -35.69 10.79 9.11
C ALA A 26 -34.80 9.54 9.27
N ARG A 27 -34.89 8.58 8.33
CA ARG A 27 -34.04 7.38 8.32
C ARG A 27 -32.59 7.70 8.01
N ALA A 28 -32.34 8.62 7.06
CA ALA A 28 -30.98 9.08 6.76
C ALA A 28 -30.34 9.79 7.97
N GLN A 29 -31.08 10.67 8.66
CA GLN A 29 -30.61 11.33 9.87
C GLN A 29 -30.36 10.35 11.03
N GLY A 30 -31.22 9.34 11.19
CA GLY A 30 -31.05 8.28 12.19
C GLY A 30 -29.79 7.44 11.96
N LEU A 31 -29.50 7.09 10.69
CA LEU A 31 -28.28 6.37 10.33
C LEU A 31 -27.02 7.19 10.61
N THR A 32 -26.97 8.45 10.18
CA THR A 32 -25.82 9.33 10.45
C THR A 32 -25.56 9.51 11.95
N ALA A 33 -26.62 9.65 12.75
CA ALA A 33 -26.47 9.76 14.20
C ALA A 33 -25.95 8.45 14.82
N PHE A 34 -26.49 7.31 14.40
CA PHE A 34 -26.02 5.98 14.81
C PHE A 34 -24.52 5.80 14.52
N GLU A 35 -24.08 6.04 13.29
CA GLU A 35 -22.68 5.91 12.86
C GLU A 35 -21.75 6.80 13.68
N ARG A 36 -22.17 8.04 13.99
CA ARG A 36 -21.42 8.94 14.86
C ARG A 36 -21.24 8.39 16.27
N PHE A 37 -22.31 7.85 16.89
CA PHE A 37 -22.21 7.28 18.24
C PHE A 37 -21.34 6.03 18.27
N VAL A 38 -21.42 5.18 17.24
CA VAL A 38 -20.52 4.04 17.07
C VAL A 38 -19.07 4.50 16.96
N ALA A 39 -18.78 5.52 16.14
CA ALA A 39 -17.44 6.08 16.00
C ALA A 39 -16.91 6.64 17.34
N GLU A 40 -17.79 7.21 18.17
CA GLU A 40 -17.47 7.71 19.51
C GLU A 40 -17.36 6.62 20.59
N GLY A 41 -17.66 5.36 20.26
CA GLY A 41 -17.69 4.26 21.23
C GLY A 41 -18.85 4.34 22.22
N LYS A 42 -19.87 5.14 21.92
CA LYS A 42 -21.09 5.32 22.74
C LYS A 42 -22.17 4.33 22.31
N TYR A 43 -21.92 3.05 22.55
CA TYR A 43 -22.78 1.97 22.05
C TYR A 43 -24.19 1.96 22.66
N GLU A 44 -24.35 2.48 23.89
CA GLU A 44 -25.69 2.64 24.52
C GLU A 44 -26.53 3.66 23.75
N ASP A 45 -25.95 4.81 23.40
CA ASP A 45 -26.61 5.84 22.59
C ASP A 45 -26.90 5.32 21.18
N ALA A 46 -26.00 4.53 20.60
CA ALA A 46 -26.23 3.88 19.30
C ALA A 46 -27.41 2.89 19.36
N ASN A 47 -27.52 2.11 20.44
CA ASN A 47 -28.59 1.14 20.63
C ASN A 47 -29.99 1.79 20.71
N PHE A 48 -30.09 3.05 21.12
CA PHE A 48 -31.35 3.80 21.05
C PHE A 48 -31.92 3.81 19.62
N TYR A 49 -31.08 3.98 18.60
CA TYR A 49 -31.53 4.06 17.20
C TYR A 49 -31.99 2.71 16.67
N LEU A 50 -31.37 1.62 17.12
CA LEU A 50 -31.79 0.25 16.80
C LEU A 50 -33.11 -0.11 17.50
N ALA A 51 -33.22 0.17 18.79
CA ALA A 51 -34.39 -0.19 19.61
C ALA A 51 -35.67 0.52 19.15
N ASN A 52 -35.55 1.74 18.63
CA ASN A 52 -36.68 2.53 18.14
C ASN A 52 -36.93 2.38 16.63
N GLY A 53 -36.19 1.49 15.94
CA GLY A 53 -36.41 1.20 14.52
C GLY A 53 -35.98 2.31 13.55
N TYR A 54 -35.24 3.32 14.01
CA TYR A 54 -34.64 4.35 13.14
C TYR A 54 -33.55 3.77 12.25
N VAL A 55 -32.88 2.72 12.73
CA VAL A 55 -31.88 1.93 12.02
C VAL A 55 -32.22 0.45 12.20
N THR A 56 -32.00 -0.36 11.17
CA THR A 56 -32.16 -1.82 11.24
C THR A 56 -30.89 -2.49 10.75
N ALA A 57 -30.57 -3.69 11.25
CA ALA A 57 -29.39 -4.45 10.83
C ALA A 57 -29.28 -4.60 9.31
N ALA A 58 -30.41 -4.81 8.62
CA ALA A 58 -30.45 -4.93 7.15
C ALA A 58 -30.02 -3.65 6.39
N ASN A 59 -29.98 -2.49 7.03
CA ASN A 59 -29.57 -1.23 6.40
C ASN A 59 -28.14 -0.82 6.77
N LEU A 60 -27.50 -1.59 7.64
CA LEU A 60 -26.17 -1.28 8.12
C LEU A 60 -25.15 -2.02 7.27
N ASP A 61 -24.28 -1.25 6.62
CA ASP A 61 -23.03 -1.80 6.12
C ASP A 61 -22.02 -1.83 7.29
N THR A 62 -22.13 -2.85 8.13
CA THR A 62 -21.27 -3.02 9.31
C THR A 62 -19.80 -3.15 8.95
N SER A 63 -19.50 -3.70 7.77
CA SER A 63 -18.14 -3.84 7.26
C SER A 63 -17.57 -2.46 6.92
N GLN A 64 -18.30 -1.65 6.15
CA GLN A 64 -17.89 -0.29 5.82
C GLN A 64 -17.77 0.58 7.08
N LEU A 65 -18.72 0.49 8.01
CA LEU A 65 -18.67 1.26 9.25
C LEU A 65 -17.48 0.86 10.13
N PHE A 66 -17.19 -0.44 10.24
CA PHE A 66 -16.00 -0.93 10.94
C PHE A 66 -14.73 -0.36 10.32
N TYR A 67 -14.58 -0.47 9.01
CA TYR A 67 -13.44 0.05 8.26
C TYR A 67 -13.27 1.57 8.44
N THR A 68 -14.33 2.35 8.23
CA THR A 68 -14.28 3.81 8.35
C THR A 68 -13.83 4.25 9.75
N VAL A 69 -14.42 3.67 10.81
CA VAL A 69 -14.05 4.03 12.19
C VAL A 69 -12.63 3.56 12.52
N LEU A 70 -12.24 2.36 12.08
CA LEU A 70 -10.87 1.85 12.23
C LEU A 70 -9.87 2.84 11.65
N MET A 71 -10.01 3.19 10.36
CA MET A 71 -9.08 4.06 9.65
C MET A 71 -9.02 5.47 10.25
N GLN A 72 -10.17 6.05 10.60
CA GLN A 72 -10.23 7.45 11.07
C GLN A 72 -9.78 7.63 12.52
N ARG A 73 -9.98 6.63 13.39
CA ARG A 73 -9.79 6.82 14.84
C ARG A 73 -8.73 5.96 15.47
N TYR A 74 -8.52 4.75 14.94
CA TYR A 74 -7.72 3.74 15.64
C TYR A 74 -6.46 3.33 14.88
N PHE A 75 -6.45 3.47 13.56
CA PHE A 75 -5.39 2.95 12.69
C PHE A 75 -4.02 3.57 12.93
N SER A 76 -3.97 4.86 13.28
CA SER A 76 -2.70 5.55 13.57
C SER A 76 -1.94 4.99 14.78
N ASP A 77 -2.63 4.27 15.68
CA ASP A 77 -2.02 3.61 16.85
C ASP A 77 -2.81 2.34 17.20
N LEU A 78 -2.75 1.33 16.32
CA LEU A 78 -3.45 0.06 16.51
C LEU A 78 -3.02 -0.64 17.81
N GLN A 79 -1.75 -0.52 18.20
CA GLN A 79 -1.25 -1.07 19.47
C GLN A 79 -2.08 -0.59 20.66
N ARG A 80 -2.19 0.73 20.80
CA ARG A 80 -2.89 1.35 21.94
C ARG A 80 -4.40 1.14 21.84
N ASN A 81 -4.93 1.10 20.62
CA ASN A 81 -6.35 1.02 20.36
C ASN A 81 -6.90 -0.41 20.23
N GLY A 82 -6.07 -1.45 20.38
CA GLY A 82 -6.49 -2.85 20.16
C GLY A 82 -7.78 -3.25 20.90
N ARG A 83 -7.95 -2.83 22.17
CA ARG A 83 -9.20 -3.08 22.91
C ARG A 83 -10.41 -2.31 22.38
N ALA A 84 -10.20 -1.10 21.84
CA ALA A 84 -11.26 -0.32 21.22
C ALA A 84 -11.69 -0.93 19.89
N VAL A 85 -10.72 -1.35 19.07
CA VAL A 85 -10.95 -2.08 17.81
C VAL A 85 -11.72 -3.38 18.06
N GLU A 86 -11.32 -4.15 19.07
CA GLU A 86 -12.01 -5.39 19.44
C GLU A 86 -13.46 -5.14 19.87
N ARG A 87 -13.70 -4.12 20.70
CA ARG A 87 -15.07 -3.76 21.10
C ARG A 87 -15.92 -3.31 19.91
N LEU A 88 -15.35 -2.50 19.02
CA LEU A 88 -16.04 -2.06 17.81
C LEU A 88 -16.42 -3.25 16.92
N TYR A 89 -15.47 -4.15 16.67
CA TYR A 89 -15.70 -5.36 15.86
C TYR A 89 -16.78 -6.24 16.47
N ASN A 90 -16.72 -6.50 17.78
CA ASN A 90 -17.71 -7.34 18.47
C ASN A 90 -19.10 -6.68 18.48
N TYR A 91 -19.17 -5.36 18.67
CA TYR A 91 -20.43 -4.63 18.63
C TYR A 91 -21.08 -4.69 17.24
N LEU A 92 -20.34 -4.34 16.19
CA LEU A 92 -20.84 -4.35 14.82
C LEU A 92 -21.10 -5.77 14.30
N GLY A 93 -20.24 -6.73 14.65
CA GLY A 93 -20.37 -8.14 14.31
C GLY A 93 -21.60 -8.81 14.93
N ALA A 94 -22.08 -8.31 16.08
CA ALA A 94 -23.35 -8.75 16.66
C ALA A 94 -24.58 -8.26 15.88
N LEU A 95 -24.44 -7.21 15.06
CA LEU A 95 -25.51 -6.68 14.22
C LEU A 95 -25.55 -7.37 12.85
N ALA A 96 -24.40 -7.51 12.21
CA ALA A 96 -24.22 -8.24 10.96
C ALA A 96 -22.75 -8.66 10.76
N PRO A 97 -22.48 -9.77 10.04
CA PRO A 97 -21.11 -10.22 9.78
C PRO A 97 -20.23 -9.12 9.17
N ILE A 98 -18.98 -9.05 9.62
CA ILE A 98 -17.97 -8.13 9.09
C ILE A 98 -17.10 -8.92 8.11
N ASP A 99 -17.12 -8.52 6.84
CA ASP A 99 -16.20 -9.03 5.83
C ASP A 99 -14.98 -8.12 5.75
N LEU A 100 -13.82 -8.64 6.16
CA LEU A 100 -12.55 -7.91 6.14
C LEU A 100 -11.91 -7.86 4.73
N ASN A 101 -12.43 -8.64 3.78
CA ASN A 101 -11.81 -8.87 2.47
C ASN A 101 -12.55 -8.20 1.31
N ARG A 102 -13.68 -7.56 1.57
CA ARG A 102 -14.40 -6.80 0.54
C ARG A 102 -13.64 -5.54 0.14
N ARG A 103 -14.11 -4.92 -0.94
CA ARG A 103 -13.77 -3.54 -1.28
C ARG A 103 -14.44 -2.59 -0.29
N PHE A 104 -13.66 -1.63 0.21
CA PHE A 104 -14.12 -0.55 1.06
C PHE A 104 -14.03 0.77 0.30
N ALA A 105 -15.02 1.65 0.53
CA ALA A 105 -14.91 3.03 0.10
C ALA A 105 -13.90 3.76 1.00
N CYS A 106 -12.94 4.45 0.39
CA CYS A 106 -11.89 5.19 1.06
C CYS A 106 -11.53 6.47 0.31
N ASP A 107 -10.70 7.31 0.95
CA ASP A 107 -10.24 8.57 0.38
C ASP A 107 -9.45 8.29 -0.91
N GLY A 108 -10.04 8.62 -2.05
CA GLY A 108 -9.43 8.40 -3.36
C GLY A 108 -10.01 7.23 -4.17
N GLY A 109 -11.00 6.49 -3.66
CA GLY A 109 -11.70 5.44 -4.42
C GLY A 109 -12.07 4.22 -3.59
N GLU A 110 -11.76 3.05 -4.13
CA GLU A 110 -11.92 1.76 -3.45
C GLU A 110 -10.55 1.21 -3.02
N CYS A 111 -10.52 0.51 -1.88
CA CYS A 111 -9.31 -0.10 -1.37
C CYS A 111 -9.62 -1.39 -0.60
N LEU A 112 -8.55 -2.12 -0.29
CA LEU A 112 -8.57 -3.32 0.53
C LEU A 112 -7.92 -3.03 1.89
N LEU A 113 -8.50 -3.57 2.96
CA LEU A 113 -7.94 -3.43 4.31
C LEU A 113 -6.52 -3.99 4.40
N VAL A 114 -6.25 -5.11 3.73
CA VAL A 114 -4.92 -5.73 3.72
C VAL A 114 -3.84 -4.78 3.18
N ASN A 115 -4.13 -3.99 2.14
CA ASN A 115 -3.18 -3.01 1.60
C ASN A 115 -2.83 -1.93 2.61
N HIS A 116 -3.83 -1.39 3.31
CA HIS A 116 -3.59 -0.40 4.36
C HIS A 116 -2.73 -0.95 5.48
N LEU A 117 -3.00 -2.18 5.93
CA LEU A 117 -2.20 -2.83 6.96
C LEU A 117 -0.74 -2.99 6.54
N MET A 118 -0.48 -3.28 5.26
CA MET A 118 0.88 -3.39 4.72
C MET A 118 1.64 -2.05 4.60
N TYR A 119 1.06 -0.93 5.01
CA TYR A 119 1.77 0.36 5.12
C TYR A 119 2.59 0.53 6.41
N GLY A 120 3.02 -0.57 7.03
CA GLY A 120 3.88 -0.56 8.23
C GLY A 120 3.18 -0.96 9.52
N THR A 121 1.98 -1.56 9.45
CA THR A 121 1.36 -2.18 10.63
C THR A 121 2.19 -3.37 11.07
N ARG A 122 2.37 -3.56 12.38
CA ARG A 122 3.24 -4.62 12.89
C ARG A 122 2.54 -5.98 12.76
N PRO A 123 3.28 -7.08 12.54
CA PRO A 123 2.70 -8.42 12.43
C PRO A 123 1.77 -8.82 13.57
N VAL A 124 2.10 -8.45 14.81
CA VAL A 124 1.24 -8.73 15.99
C VAL A 124 -0.14 -8.07 15.92
N GLU A 125 -0.25 -6.90 15.29
CA GLU A 125 -1.53 -6.22 15.08
C GLU A 125 -2.28 -6.83 13.90
N ILE A 126 -1.56 -7.17 12.83
CA ILE A 126 -2.11 -7.88 11.66
C ILE A 126 -2.72 -9.22 12.08
N ALA A 127 -2.07 -9.93 13.01
CA ALA A 127 -2.53 -11.21 13.55
C ALA A 127 -3.98 -11.18 14.06
N TRP A 128 -4.41 -10.07 14.64
CA TRP A 128 -5.79 -9.91 15.12
C TRP A 128 -6.82 -9.99 13.98
N PHE A 129 -6.48 -9.41 12.82
CA PHE A 129 -7.32 -9.43 11.62
C PHE A 129 -7.26 -10.78 10.91
N VAL A 130 -6.07 -11.38 10.80
CA VAL A 130 -5.88 -12.72 10.22
C VAL A 130 -6.67 -13.76 11.00
N ALA A 131 -6.64 -13.70 12.33
CA ALA A 131 -7.44 -14.58 13.19
C ALA A 131 -8.97 -14.42 13.00
N ARG A 132 -9.40 -13.35 12.33
CA ARG A 132 -10.81 -13.05 12.00
C ARG A 132 -11.10 -13.21 10.51
N GLY A 133 -10.20 -13.84 9.76
CA GLY A 133 -10.40 -14.21 8.36
C GLY A 133 -9.95 -13.16 7.35
N LEU A 134 -9.11 -12.19 7.74
CA LEU A 134 -8.41 -11.37 6.75
C LEU A 134 -7.51 -12.26 5.88
N ASP A 135 -7.72 -12.20 4.57
CA ASP A 135 -6.90 -12.84 3.55
C ASP A 135 -5.74 -11.93 3.16
N LEU A 136 -4.52 -12.34 3.54
CA LEU A 136 -3.29 -11.61 3.22
C LEU A 136 -2.98 -11.57 1.71
N ASN A 137 -3.63 -12.41 0.92
CA ASN A 137 -3.44 -12.54 -0.52
C ASN A 137 -4.64 -12.02 -1.32
N LYS A 138 -5.57 -11.30 -0.67
CA LYS A 138 -6.72 -10.75 -1.37
C LYS A 138 -6.24 -9.87 -2.54
N ARG A 139 -6.67 -10.22 -3.75
CA ARG A 139 -6.39 -9.50 -4.99
C ARG A 139 -7.67 -9.05 -5.67
N GLU A 140 -7.58 -7.90 -6.33
CA GLU A 140 -8.62 -7.30 -7.14
C GLU A 140 -7.97 -6.71 -8.40
N PRO A 141 -8.59 -6.77 -9.60
CA PRO A 141 -7.95 -6.42 -10.88
C PRO A 141 -7.40 -4.98 -11.04
N ASP A 142 -7.74 -4.08 -10.12
CA ASP A 142 -7.47 -2.64 -10.14
C ASP A 142 -6.87 -2.14 -8.81
N ILE A 143 -6.55 -3.07 -7.90
CA ILE A 143 -5.93 -2.76 -6.62
C ILE A 143 -4.65 -3.57 -6.53
N ILE A 144 -3.54 -2.88 -6.27
CA ILE A 144 -2.25 -3.56 -6.21
C ILE A 144 -2.25 -4.67 -5.15
N PRO A 145 -1.54 -5.79 -5.35
CA PRO A 145 -1.41 -6.80 -4.32
C PRO A 145 -0.70 -6.25 -3.06
N ALA A 146 -1.12 -6.72 -1.88
CA ALA A 146 -0.63 -6.24 -0.59
C ALA A 146 0.88 -6.47 -0.36
N ASN A 147 1.49 -7.40 -1.09
CA ASN A 147 2.93 -7.61 -1.02
C ASN A 147 3.75 -6.44 -1.60
N VAL A 148 3.17 -5.59 -2.47
CA VAL A 148 3.86 -4.41 -3.00
C VAL A 148 4.16 -3.35 -1.93
N PRO A 149 3.16 -2.81 -1.19
CA PRO A 149 3.43 -1.87 -0.11
C PRO A 149 4.32 -2.46 0.99
N LEU A 150 4.21 -3.77 1.24
CA LEU A 150 5.09 -4.50 2.14
C LEU A 150 6.56 -4.49 1.68
N MET A 151 6.82 -4.81 0.40
CA MET A 151 8.18 -4.82 -0.16
C MET A 151 8.82 -3.43 -0.21
N LEU A 152 8.05 -2.40 -0.52
CA LEU A 152 8.55 -1.02 -0.52
C LEU A 152 9.05 -0.58 0.86
N ARG A 153 8.48 -1.14 1.92
CA ARG A 153 8.82 -0.81 3.32
C ARG A 153 9.77 -1.81 3.97
N PHE A 154 10.26 -2.79 3.21
CA PHE A 154 11.24 -3.72 3.71
C PHE A 154 12.56 -3.00 4.01
N GLY A 155 13.08 -3.22 5.22
CA GLY A 155 14.26 -2.53 5.75
C GLY A 155 13.96 -1.26 6.56
N THR A 156 12.72 -0.75 6.52
CA THR A 156 12.30 0.42 7.34
C THR A 156 11.13 0.10 8.26
N ALA A 157 9.97 -0.26 7.72
CA ALA A 157 8.82 -0.65 8.53
C ALA A 157 8.79 -2.17 8.80
N TYR A 158 9.35 -2.96 7.89
CA TYR A 158 9.38 -4.42 7.98
C TYR A 158 10.80 -4.96 7.98
N SER A 159 11.06 -5.90 8.89
CA SER A 159 12.27 -6.70 8.93
C SER A 159 12.07 -8.06 8.24
N LEU A 160 13.14 -8.82 8.08
CA LEU A 160 13.05 -10.19 7.56
C LEU A 160 12.22 -11.10 8.49
N ALA A 161 12.26 -10.86 9.80
CA ALA A 161 11.45 -11.59 10.76
C ALA A 161 9.95 -11.34 10.53
N ASP A 162 9.57 -10.10 10.18
CA ASP A 162 8.20 -9.74 9.87
C ASP A 162 7.72 -10.38 8.57
N ILE A 163 8.57 -10.37 7.52
CA ILE A 163 8.29 -11.07 6.25
C ILE A 163 8.11 -12.58 6.48
N ASN A 164 8.99 -13.20 7.25
CA ASN A 164 8.89 -14.62 7.58
C ASN A 164 7.61 -14.93 8.36
N TRP A 165 7.21 -14.05 9.28
CA TRP A 165 5.94 -14.20 9.99
C TRP A 165 4.77 -14.12 9.02
N LEU A 166 4.73 -13.13 8.13
CA LEU A 166 3.65 -12.96 7.15
C LEU A 166 3.54 -14.18 6.24
N SER A 167 4.67 -14.68 5.75
CA SER A 167 4.72 -15.90 4.94
C SER A 167 4.22 -17.14 5.69
N THR A 168 4.66 -17.31 6.94
CA THR A 168 4.20 -18.42 7.81
C THR A 168 2.70 -18.33 8.13
N ASN A 169 2.12 -17.13 8.09
CA ASN A 169 0.70 -16.88 8.31
C ASN A 169 -0.09 -16.79 6.99
N GLY A 170 0.46 -17.35 5.91
CA GLY A 170 -0.27 -17.62 4.68
C GLY A 170 -0.10 -16.58 3.59
N MET A 171 0.69 -15.53 3.78
CA MET A 171 1.03 -14.60 2.70
C MET A 171 1.95 -15.30 1.69
N VAL A 172 1.54 -15.35 0.43
CA VAL A 172 2.36 -15.81 -0.68
C VAL A 172 3.44 -14.75 -0.94
N MET A 173 4.64 -15.22 -1.27
CA MET A 173 5.80 -14.42 -1.64
C MET A 173 6.63 -15.21 -2.65
N GLY A 174 6.94 -14.60 -3.79
CA GLY A 174 7.77 -15.16 -4.85
C GLY A 174 7.01 -15.65 -6.08
N ASP A 175 5.85 -16.29 -5.91
CA ASP A 175 5.09 -16.89 -7.03
C ASP A 175 4.19 -15.90 -7.76
N GLU A 176 4.26 -14.61 -7.40
CA GLU A 176 3.41 -13.59 -7.96
C GLU A 176 3.88 -13.09 -9.32
N ALA A 177 2.92 -12.94 -10.23
CA ALA A 177 3.04 -12.13 -11.43
C ALA A 177 2.32 -10.79 -11.20
N TYR A 178 2.98 -9.70 -11.59
CA TYR A 178 2.46 -8.33 -11.57
C TYR A 178 2.41 -7.79 -12.99
N SER A 179 1.26 -7.36 -13.47
CA SER A 179 1.18 -6.63 -14.73
C SER A 179 1.85 -5.26 -14.61
N ILE A 180 2.39 -4.75 -15.72
CA ILE A 180 2.92 -3.39 -15.76
C ILE A 180 1.85 -2.35 -15.42
N ASP A 181 0.60 -2.57 -15.86
CA ASP A 181 -0.51 -1.66 -15.57
C ASP A 181 -0.80 -1.56 -14.07
N GLU A 182 -0.74 -2.67 -13.32
CA GLU A 182 -0.86 -2.68 -11.85
C GLU A 182 0.29 -1.89 -11.18
N LEU A 183 1.51 -1.96 -11.73
CA LEU A 183 2.67 -1.27 -11.17
C LEU A 183 2.70 0.23 -11.51
N VAL A 184 2.33 0.60 -12.74
CA VAL A 184 2.26 2.00 -13.21
C VAL A 184 1.19 2.78 -12.47
N THR A 185 0.07 2.14 -12.15
CA THR A 185 -1.04 2.79 -11.44
C THR A 185 -0.81 2.86 -9.93
N TYR A 186 0.27 2.26 -9.42
CA TYR A 186 0.56 2.27 -7.99
C TYR A 186 0.93 3.65 -7.50
N ARG A 187 0.21 4.10 -6.48
CA ARG A 187 0.52 5.30 -5.73
C ARG A 187 0.60 4.99 -4.24
N ASP A 188 1.79 5.15 -3.67
CA ASP A 188 1.96 5.12 -2.21
C ASP A 188 1.83 6.55 -1.67
N SER A 189 0.98 6.75 -0.66
CA SER A 189 0.86 8.04 0.00
C SER A 189 2.16 8.53 0.62
N TRP A 190 3.05 7.62 1.02
CA TRP A 190 4.37 7.96 1.58
C TRP A 190 5.40 8.33 0.51
N LEU A 191 5.20 7.89 -0.73
CA LEU A 191 6.02 8.29 -1.86
C LEU A 191 5.67 9.69 -2.38
N GLN A 192 4.59 10.33 -1.89
CA GLN A 192 4.11 11.62 -2.43
C GLN A 192 5.14 12.75 -2.38
N ASP A 193 6.07 12.72 -1.43
CA ASP A 193 7.18 13.68 -1.35
C ASP A 193 8.23 13.47 -2.47
N TYR A 194 8.20 12.32 -3.15
CA TYR A 194 9.23 11.83 -4.09
C TYR A 194 8.70 11.39 -5.45
N SER A 195 7.58 11.96 -5.90
CA SER A 195 6.83 11.67 -7.15
C SER A 195 5.71 10.63 -7.06
N GLY A 196 5.37 10.13 -5.87
CA GLY A 196 4.16 9.34 -5.60
C GLY A 196 4.09 7.95 -6.22
N GLU A 197 4.91 7.68 -7.24
CA GLU A 197 4.86 6.52 -8.12
C GLU A 197 6.11 5.64 -7.94
N LEU A 198 6.03 4.40 -8.42
CA LEU A 198 7.20 3.51 -8.49
C LEU A 198 8.21 4.03 -9.53
N THR A 199 9.50 3.88 -9.23
CA THR A 199 10.55 4.12 -10.21
C THR A 199 10.63 2.94 -11.18
N LEU A 200 9.87 2.99 -12.26
CA LEU A 200 9.82 1.92 -13.27
C LEU A 200 11.05 1.92 -14.21
N PRO A 201 11.42 0.77 -14.80
CA PRO A 201 12.48 0.71 -15.81
C PRO A 201 12.09 1.49 -17.07
N THR A 202 13.06 2.09 -17.76
CA THR A 202 12.80 3.00 -18.90
C THR A 202 12.06 2.35 -20.07
N ASN A 203 12.17 1.02 -20.21
CA ASN A 203 11.49 0.23 -21.23
C ASN A 203 10.18 -0.43 -20.74
N TYR A 204 9.59 0.03 -19.62
CA TYR A 204 8.45 -0.63 -18.97
C TYR A 204 7.25 -0.89 -19.91
N LEU A 205 7.00 -0.01 -20.89
CA LEU A 205 5.92 -0.17 -21.88
C LEU A 205 6.08 -1.42 -22.77
N ASN A 206 7.27 -2.01 -22.83
CA ASN A 206 7.58 -3.21 -23.61
C ASN A 206 7.68 -4.47 -22.74
N LEU A 207 7.47 -4.35 -21.43
CA LEU A 207 7.59 -5.46 -20.50
C LEU A 207 6.24 -6.17 -20.34
N GLY A 208 6.30 -7.50 -20.21
CA GLY A 208 5.14 -8.33 -19.88
C GLY A 208 4.85 -8.33 -18.38
N ASN A 209 4.36 -9.46 -17.86
CA ASN A 209 4.21 -9.59 -16.41
C ASN A 209 5.58 -9.68 -15.72
N GLN A 210 5.70 -8.95 -14.63
CA GLN A 210 6.86 -8.87 -13.76
C GLN A 210 6.78 -9.93 -12.68
N ASN A 211 7.92 -10.55 -12.36
CA ASN A 211 8.02 -11.49 -11.25
C ASN A 211 8.35 -10.75 -9.93
N PHE A 212 8.43 -11.49 -8.84
CA PHE A 212 8.75 -10.93 -7.53
C PHE A 212 10.12 -10.23 -7.47
N LEU A 213 11.14 -10.76 -8.15
CA LEU A 213 12.46 -10.12 -8.18
C LEU A 213 12.44 -8.80 -8.96
N ASP A 214 11.69 -8.72 -10.06
CA ASP A 214 11.49 -7.48 -10.81
C ASP A 214 10.90 -6.39 -9.89
N LEU A 215 9.87 -6.75 -9.11
CA LEU A 215 9.26 -5.84 -8.13
C LEU A 215 10.26 -5.40 -7.05
N LEU A 216 11.07 -6.31 -6.51
CA LEU A 216 12.10 -5.94 -5.51
C LEU A 216 13.09 -4.92 -6.08
N VAL A 217 13.49 -5.07 -7.34
CA VAL A 217 14.43 -4.16 -8.01
C VAL A 217 13.78 -2.80 -8.27
N VAL A 218 12.52 -2.77 -8.71
CA VAL A 218 11.73 -1.53 -8.84
C VAL A 218 11.56 -0.83 -7.47
N ALA A 219 11.27 -1.60 -6.42
CA ALA A 219 11.12 -1.08 -5.07
C ALA A 219 12.45 -0.56 -4.50
N LEU A 220 13.59 -1.17 -4.86
CA LEU A 220 14.93 -0.71 -4.49
C LEU A 220 15.24 0.67 -5.10
N ALA A 221 14.81 0.88 -6.35
CA ALA A 221 14.97 2.14 -7.07
C ALA A 221 13.99 3.24 -6.64
N SER A 222 12.88 2.87 -6.00
CA SER A 222 11.87 3.81 -5.50
C SER A 222 12.30 4.43 -4.17
N ARG A 223 12.28 5.76 -4.04
CA ARG A 223 12.70 6.44 -2.80
C ARG A 223 11.53 6.54 -1.83
N THR A 224 11.60 5.84 -0.70
CA THR A 224 10.49 5.76 0.27
C THR A 224 10.73 6.57 1.54
N GLU A 225 11.97 6.95 1.81
CA GLU A 225 12.32 7.64 3.04
C GLU A 225 12.75 9.09 2.80
N ASN A 226 12.27 9.97 3.68
CA ASN A 226 12.67 11.37 3.69
C ASN A 226 14.12 11.57 4.20
N SER A 227 14.58 10.69 5.08
CA SER A 227 15.96 10.68 5.58
C SER A 227 16.85 9.82 4.69
N ASN A 228 17.91 10.41 4.14
CA ASN A 228 18.93 9.68 3.37
C ASN A 228 19.53 8.51 4.18
N ARG A 229 19.67 8.65 5.49
CA ARG A 229 20.15 7.57 6.37
C ARG A 229 19.16 6.42 6.48
N LEU A 230 17.86 6.70 6.60
CA LEU A 230 16.84 5.65 6.61
C LEU A 230 16.74 4.98 5.24
N GLU A 231 16.81 5.75 4.15
CA GLU A 231 16.84 5.21 2.79
C GLU A 231 18.06 4.30 2.57
N ALA A 232 19.25 4.71 3.04
CA ALA A 232 20.45 3.89 2.96
C ALA A 232 20.32 2.57 3.73
N ARG A 233 19.70 2.59 4.92
CA ARG A 233 19.41 1.37 5.69
C ARG A 233 18.41 0.46 4.99
N ARG A 234 17.36 1.05 4.41
CA ARG A 234 16.37 0.33 3.60
C ARG A 234 17.05 -0.41 2.45
N ARG A 235 17.84 0.34 1.67
CA ARG A 235 18.57 -0.18 0.52
C ARG A 235 19.56 -1.27 0.92
N ASP A 236 20.28 -1.12 2.03
CA ASP A 236 21.19 -2.17 2.52
C ASP A 236 20.46 -3.50 2.80
N ALA A 237 19.31 -3.44 3.46
CA ALA A 237 18.45 -4.61 3.70
C ALA A 237 17.90 -5.18 2.39
N MET A 238 17.35 -4.34 1.51
CA MET A 238 16.81 -4.76 0.21
C MET A 238 17.88 -5.41 -0.67
N CYS A 239 19.07 -4.82 -0.79
CA CYS A 239 20.16 -5.36 -1.59
C CYS A 239 20.60 -6.74 -1.07
N SER A 240 20.66 -6.91 0.25
CA SER A 240 20.96 -8.20 0.88
C SER A 240 19.89 -9.26 0.54
N PHE A 241 18.62 -8.88 0.60
CA PHE A 241 17.51 -9.77 0.28
C PHE A 241 17.42 -10.11 -1.21
N ILE A 242 17.62 -9.13 -2.09
CA ILE A 242 17.69 -9.33 -3.55
C ILE A 242 18.83 -10.28 -3.90
N ALA A 243 20.02 -10.09 -3.32
CA ALA A 243 21.15 -10.99 -3.57
C ALA A 243 20.85 -12.44 -3.17
N TYR A 244 20.11 -12.64 -2.07
CA TYR A 244 19.63 -13.96 -1.65
C TYR A 244 18.60 -14.54 -2.62
N ALA A 245 17.62 -13.74 -3.05
CA ALA A 245 16.52 -14.17 -3.93
C ALA A 245 16.93 -14.32 -5.40
N ALA A 246 18.04 -13.71 -5.84
CA ALA A 246 18.42 -13.57 -7.25
C ALA A 246 18.48 -14.88 -8.03
N SER A 247 18.91 -15.98 -7.39
CA SER A 247 19.06 -17.29 -8.05
C SER A 247 17.73 -17.95 -8.42
N ALA A 248 16.61 -17.51 -7.85
CA ALA A 248 15.30 -18.12 -8.04
C ALA A 248 14.52 -17.52 -9.23
N TYR A 249 14.99 -16.41 -9.81
CA TYR A 249 14.24 -15.69 -10.85
C TYR A 249 15.13 -15.31 -12.03
N THR A 250 14.51 -15.22 -13.20
CA THR A 250 15.14 -14.66 -14.40
C THR A 250 14.76 -13.17 -14.50
N PRO A 251 15.72 -12.24 -14.63
CA PRO A 251 15.42 -10.83 -14.80
C PRO A 251 14.56 -10.55 -16.04
N SER A 252 13.49 -9.76 -15.90
CA SER A 252 12.64 -9.36 -17.04
C SER A 252 13.15 -8.10 -17.75
N PHE A 253 14.05 -7.35 -17.12
CA PHE A 253 14.71 -6.17 -17.68
C PHE A 253 16.17 -6.07 -17.21
N ASP A 254 16.90 -5.09 -17.74
CA ASP A 254 18.29 -4.82 -17.35
C ASP A 254 18.34 -4.19 -15.96
N TYR A 255 18.45 -5.04 -14.93
CA TYR A 255 18.51 -4.62 -13.53
C TYR A 255 19.70 -3.71 -13.25
N LEU A 256 20.87 -4.02 -13.83
CA LEU A 256 22.10 -3.26 -13.59
C LEU A 256 21.94 -1.83 -14.09
N ASP A 257 21.53 -1.69 -15.34
CA ASP A 257 21.31 -0.39 -15.95
C ASP A 257 20.21 0.40 -15.23
N HIS A 258 19.12 -0.28 -14.85
CA HIS A 258 18.03 0.34 -14.12
C HIS A 258 18.50 0.89 -12.76
N VAL A 259 19.11 0.06 -11.89
CA VAL A 259 19.49 0.52 -10.54
C VAL A 259 20.58 1.60 -10.60
N LEU A 260 21.55 1.46 -11.50
CA LEU A 260 22.57 2.48 -11.68
C LEU A 260 21.91 3.79 -12.12
N THR A 261 21.07 3.76 -13.15
CA THR A 261 20.41 4.96 -13.69
C THR A 261 19.47 5.62 -12.68
N ALA A 262 18.63 4.83 -12.02
CA ALA A 262 17.56 5.29 -11.14
C ALA A 262 18.04 5.72 -9.76
N ILE A 263 19.21 5.25 -9.30
CA ILE A 263 19.73 5.51 -7.96
C ILE A 263 21.06 6.29 -8.06
N PRO A 264 21.04 7.63 -7.95
CA PRO A 264 22.24 8.46 -8.03
C PRO A 264 23.29 8.15 -6.95
N GLU A 265 22.91 7.51 -5.85
CA GLU A 265 23.85 7.08 -4.82
C GLU A 265 24.62 5.81 -5.22
N PHE A 266 24.12 5.00 -6.16
CA PHE A 266 24.78 3.75 -6.60
C PHE A 266 25.83 4.00 -7.68
N ARG A 267 26.61 5.06 -7.50
CA ARG A 267 27.64 5.50 -8.45
C ARG A 267 29.03 5.14 -7.95
N GLY A 268 29.95 4.91 -8.87
CA GLY A 268 31.32 4.52 -8.53
C GLY A 268 32.01 5.53 -7.59
N GLY A 269 31.70 6.82 -7.73
CA GLY A 269 32.23 7.88 -6.87
C GLY A 269 31.75 7.84 -5.40
N MET A 270 30.64 7.14 -5.12
CA MET A 270 30.05 7.02 -3.78
C MET A 270 30.56 5.79 -3.01
N ILE A 271 31.32 4.90 -3.65
CA ILE A 271 31.82 3.68 -3.03
C ILE A 271 32.79 4.03 -1.90
N GLY A 272 32.52 3.48 -0.71
CA GLY A 272 33.33 3.69 0.49
C GLY A 272 33.17 5.08 1.13
N GLN A 273 32.37 5.97 0.52
CA GLN A 273 32.09 7.28 1.09
C GLN A 273 31.18 7.17 2.31
N GLN A 274 31.35 8.13 3.22
CA GLN A 274 30.45 8.34 4.35
C GLN A 274 29.86 9.73 4.24
N ASP A 275 28.58 9.83 4.56
CA ASP A 275 27.84 11.08 4.63
C ASP A 275 27.17 11.20 6.00
N ARG A 276 26.69 12.39 6.35
CA ARG A 276 26.12 12.69 7.66
C ARG A 276 24.85 13.51 7.53
N ASP A 277 23.80 13.07 8.21
CA ASP A 277 22.61 13.87 8.47
C ASP A 277 22.53 14.30 9.95
N SER A 278 21.44 14.96 10.32
CA SER A 278 21.19 15.40 11.70
C SER A 278 21.10 14.25 12.71
N GLN A 279 20.91 13.01 12.24
CA GLN A 279 20.69 11.81 13.04
C GLN A 279 21.89 10.86 13.06
N GLY A 280 22.93 11.10 12.25
CA GLY A 280 24.20 10.36 12.32
C GLY A 280 24.91 10.22 10.98
N VAL A 281 25.95 9.38 11.00
CA VAL A 281 26.75 9.02 9.82
C VAL A 281 26.15 7.79 9.14
N TYR A 282 26.21 7.74 7.81
CA TYR A 282 25.72 6.64 6.99
C TYR A 282 26.55 6.50 5.70
N GLN A 283 26.41 5.36 5.01
CA GLN A 283 27.00 5.13 3.69
C GLN A 283 25.92 5.35 2.63
N PRO A 284 26.05 6.37 1.74
CA PRO A 284 25.08 6.59 0.67
C PRO A 284 24.97 5.39 -0.28
N PHE A 285 26.10 4.70 -0.51
CA PHE A 285 26.15 3.44 -1.23
C PHE A 285 26.53 2.30 -0.26
N PRO A 286 25.53 1.59 0.32
CA PRO A 286 25.80 0.56 1.31
C PRO A 286 26.60 -0.62 0.74
N SER A 287 27.43 -1.24 1.57
CA SER A 287 28.29 -2.35 1.16
C SER A 287 27.54 -3.55 0.55
N ALA A 288 26.33 -3.86 1.04
CA ALA A 288 25.50 -4.91 0.46
C ALA A 288 25.06 -4.55 -0.97
N CYS A 289 24.75 -3.28 -1.21
CA CYS A 289 24.37 -2.79 -2.54
C CYS A 289 25.55 -2.73 -3.50
N VAL A 290 26.75 -2.33 -3.02
CA VAL A 290 27.98 -2.41 -3.81
C VAL A 290 28.19 -3.86 -4.28
N SER A 291 28.10 -4.82 -3.36
CA SER A 291 28.27 -6.25 -3.67
C SER A 291 27.23 -6.75 -4.66
N LEU A 292 25.97 -6.36 -4.50
CA LEU A 292 24.88 -6.71 -5.41
C LEU A 292 25.13 -6.15 -6.82
N VAL A 293 25.52 -4.87 -6.95
CA VAL A 293 25.83 -4.26 -8.25
C VAL A 293 27.06 -4.91 -8.90
N GLN A 294 28.09 -5.27 -8.12
CA GLN A 294 29.23 -6.02 -8.63
C GLN A 294 28.83 -7.39 -9.16
N ALA A 295 27.99 -8.12 -8.44
CA ALA A 295 27.48 -9.42 -8.86
C ALA A 295 26.68 -9.30 -10.17
N MET A 296 25.79 -8.30 -10.27
CA MET A 296 25.06 -8.00 -11.50
C MET A 296 26.00 -7.65 -12.66
N ALA A 297 27.00 -6.79 -12.44
CA ALA A 297 27.97 -6.41 -13.46
C ALA A 297 28.79 -7.60 -13.97
N ASN A 298 29.26 -8.46 -13.06
CA ASN A 298 30.08 -9.62 -13.42
C ASN A 298 29.32 -10.61 -14.31
N SER A 299 28.01 -10.78 -14.08
CA SER A 299 27.14 -11.63 -14.89
C SER A 299 26.53 -10.92 -16.11
N HIS A 300 26.76 -9.61 -16.27
CA HIS A 300 26.13 -8.82 -17.33
C HIS A 300 26.76 -9.10 -18.71
N ALA A 301 25.95 -9.57 -19.65
CA ALA A 301 26.40 -9.91 -21.00
C ALA A 301 26.90 -8.70 -21.80
N ARG A 302 26.32 -7.52 -21.57
CA ARG A 302 26.61 -6.26 -22.30
C ARG A 302 27.17 -5.18 -21.39
N LEU A 303 28.01 -5.56 -20.41
CA LEU A 303 28.58 -4.64 -19.42
C LEU A 303 29.30 -3.43 -20.06
N ASN A 304 29.95 -3.65 -21.21
CA ASN A 304 30.60 -2.60 -21.99
C ASN A 304 29.64 -1.48 -22.39
N GLU A 305 28.40 -1.80 -22.76
CA GLU A 305 27.43 -0.79 -23.19
C GLU A 305 26.89 0.03 -22.03
N VAL A 306 26.72 -0.60 -20.87
CA VAL A 306 26.35 0.10 -19.63
C VAL A 306 27.47 1.04 -19.21
N MET A 307 28.73 0.57 -19.28
CA MET A 307 29.92 1.39 -19.02
C MET A 307 30.02 2.58 -19.98
N ASP A 308 29.89 2.36 -21.29
CA ASP A 308 29.97 3.40 -22.31
C ASP A 308 28.90 4.47 -22.12
N ARG A 309 27.70 4.09 -21.68
CA ARG A 309 26.63 5.04 -21.35
C ARG A 309 27.04 6.00 -20.25
N PHE A 310 27.63 5.51 -19.16
CA PHE A 310 28.10 6.37 -18.08
C PHE A 310 29.31 7.21 -18.48
N ALA A 311 30.23 6.66 -19.28
CA ALA A 311 31.35 7.42 -19.83
C ALA A 311 30.88 8.59 -20.69
N ASN A 312 29.93 8.35 -21.60
CA ASN A 312 29.34 9.37 -22.48
C ASN A 312 28.51 10.42 -21.72
N ALA A 313 27.92 10.04 -20.59
CA ALA A 313 27.24 10.96 -19.69
C ALA A 313 28.18 11.78 -18.79
N GLY A 314 29.50 11.53 -18.85
CA GLY A 314 30.50 12.21 -18.03
C GLY A 314 30.66 11.65 -16.61
N ASP A 315 30.00 10.53 -16.28
CA ASP A 315 30.19 9.83 -15.00
C ASP A 315 31.40 8.88 -15.10
N VAL A 316 32.59 9.49 -15.10
CA VAL A 316 33.87 8.79 -15.19
C VAL A 316 34.09 7.85 -14.00
N GLY A 317 33.56 8.20 -12.81
CA GLY A 317 33.70 7.38 -11.60
C GLY A 317 32.99 6.04 -11.73
N THR A 318 31.74 6.04 -12.18
CA THR A 318 30.98 4.81 -12.43
C THR A 318 31.56 4.03 -13.60
N ALA A 319 31.90 4.69 -14.71
CA ALA A 319 32.49 4.02 -15.87
C ALA A 319 33.82 3.31 -15.53
N SER A 320 34.71 3.97 -14.77
CA SER A 320 35.99 3.39 -14.36
C SER A 320 35.81 2.19 -13.42
N TRP A 321 34.80 2.24 -12.55
CA TRP A 321 34.49 1.11 -11.68
C TRP A 321 33.94 -0.09 -12.46
N LEU A 322 33.01 0.12 -13.39
CA LEU A 322 32.51 -0.96 -14.25
C LEU A 322 33.61 -1.57 -15.13
N LEU A 323 34.53 -0.73 -15.63
CA LEU A 323 35.71 -1.18 -16.36
C LEU A 323 36.60 -2.11 -15.51
N SER A 324 36.83 -1.78 -14.24
CA SER A 324 37.68 -2.61 -13.38
C SER A 324 37.04 -3.98 -13.08
N LEU A 325 35.71 -4.04 -12.94
CA LEU A 325 34.98 -5.31 -12.81
C LEU A 325 35.07 -6.14 -14.09
N MET A 326 34.93 -5.51 -15.26
CA MET A 326 35.09 -6.18 -16.55
C MET A 326 36.50 -6.76 -16.73
N GLN A 327 37.53 -6.02 -16.32
CA GLN A 327 38.93 -6.48 -16.36
C GLN A 327 39.16 -7.67 -15.43
N ALA A 328 38.62 -7.62 -14.20
CA ALA A 328 38.73 -8.71 -13.23
C ALA A 328 38.05 -10.00 -13.71
N ARG A 329 36.95 -9.91 -14.48
CA ARG A 329 36.27 -11.07 -15.07
C ARG A 329 37.11 -11.81 -16.13
N ASN A 330 38.00 -11.10 -16.80
CA ASN A 330 38.79 -11.64 -17.92
C ASN A 330 40.15 -12.21 -17.48
N GLN A 331 40.44 -12.23 -16.17
CA GLN A 331 41.64 -12.81 -15.57
C GLN A 331 41.34 -14.19 -14.99
#